data_AF-A0A0S3K7Y3-F1
#
_entry.id   AF-A0A0S3K7Y3-F1
#
_cell.length_a   1.000
_cell.length_b   1.000
_cell.length_c   1.000
_cell.angle_alpha   90.00
_cell.angle_beta   90.00
_cell.angle_gamma   90.00
#
_symmetry.space_group_name_H-M   'P 1'
#
loop_
_entity.id
_entity.type
_entity.pdbx_description
1 polymer ?
#
loop_
_entity_poly.entity_id
_entity_poly.type
_entity_poly.pdbx_seq_one_letter_code
_entity_poly.pdbx_strand_id
1 'polypeptide(L)'
;MKKITLEQFSILLENREDRFAIIINHWFYYIEKGRIYRFQQHNNTKLMTLMGSFYEDDINEETLMSELKKSIINQMQYDWFTDVWKETIIERVSRSPYALEVFFF
;
A
#
# COMPACT_ATOMS: atom_id res chain seq x y z
N MET A 1 4.61 -9.92 -4.10
CA MET A 1 3.27 -9.54 -3.60
C MET A 1 2.77 -10.65 -2.70
N LYS A 2 2.16 -10.34 -1.54
CA LYS A 2 1.63 -11.35 -0.62
C LYS A 2 0.18 -11.03 -0.27
N LYS A 3 -0.69 -12.03 -0.36
CA LYS A 3 -2.07 -11.95 0.13
C LYS A 3 -2.08 -12.24 1.63
N ILE A 4 -2.71 -11.37 2.42
CA ILE A 4 -2.82 -11.53 3.87
C ILE A 4 -4.26 -11.39 4.36
N THR A 5 -4.54 -11.98 5.52
CA THR A 5 -5.82 -11.81 6.22
C THR A 5 -5.84 -10.50 7.03
N LEU A 6 -7.03 -10.08 7.49
CA LEU A 6 -7.18 -8.94 8.40
C LEU A 6 -6.40 -9.13 9.72
N GLU A 7 -6.36 -10.35 10.25
CA GLU A 7 -5.63 -10.67 11.47
C GLU A 7 -4.13 -10.47 11.26
N GLN A 8 -3.58 -11.01 10.16
CA GLN A 8 -2.19 -10.81 9.78
C GLN A 8 -1.87 -9.33 9.54
N PHE A 9 -2.79 -8.58 8.93
CA PHE A 9 -2.63 -7.14 8.73
C PHE A 9 -2.55 -6.39 10.07
N SER A 10 -3.40 -6.75 11.03
CA SER A 10 -3.39 -6.15 12.37
C SER A 10 -2.06 -6.41 13.08
N ILE A 11 -1.54 -7.64 12.99
CA ILE A 11 -0.22 -8.00 13.51
C ILE A 11 0.89 -7.18 12.85
N LEU A 12 0.86 -7.03 11.52
CA LEU A 12 1.86 -6.24 10.77
C LEU A 12 1.82 -4.75 11.11
N LEU A 13 0.64 -4.19 11.40
CA LEU A 13 0.52 -2.80 11.84
C LEU A 13 1.13 -2.57 13.24
N GLU A 14 1.07 -3.56 14.13
CA GLU A 14 1.75 -3.50 15.42
C GLU A 14 3.26 -3.76 15.29
N ASN A 15 3.66 -4.57 14.31
CA ASN A 15 5.05 -4.84 14.02
C ASN A 15 5.71 -3.61 13.37
N ARG A 16 6.42 -2.83 14.17
CA ARG A 16 7.08 -1.58 13.73
C ARG A 16 8.38 -1.80 12.96
N GLU A 17 8.76 -3.04 12.69
CA GLU A 17 9.99 -3.36 11.95
C GLU A 17 9.76 -3.38 10.44
N ASP A 18 8.60 -3.88 10.01
CA ASP A 18 8.29 -4.06 8.59
C ASP A 18 7.89 -2.74 7.91
N ARG A 19 8.31 -2.59 6.66
CA ARG A 19 7.83 -1.53 5.75
C ARG A 19 7.15 -2.17 4.58
N PHE A 20 5.92 -1.74 4.33
CA PHE A 20 5.13 -2.33 3.26
C PHE A 20 4.12 -1.35 2.70
N ALA A 21 3.72 -1.58 1.45
CA ALA A 21 2.57 -0.93 0.86
C ALA A 21 1.40 -1.89 0.78
N ILE A 22 0.19 -1.36 0.84
CA ILE A 22 -1.06 -2.13 0.81
C ILE A 22 -2.11 -1.38 0.00
N ILE A 23 -2.97 -2.12 -0.69
CA ILE A 23 -4.12 -1.56 -1.41
C ILE A 23 -5.39 -1.83 -0.59
N ILE A 24 -6.11 -0.77 -0.24
CA ILE A 24 -7.40 -0.86 0.48
C ILE A 24 -8.40 0.04 -0.25
N ASN A 25 -9.50 -0.53 -0.74
CA ASN A 25 -10.55 0.20 -1.47
C ASN A 25 -10.00 1.07 -2.62
N HIS A 26 -9.12 0.51 -3.45
CA HIS A 26 -8.46 1.18 -4.59
C HIS A 26 -7.52 2.35 -4.21
N TRP A 27 -7.07 2.40 -2.95
CA TRP A 27 -6.07 3.33 -2.49
C TRP A 27 -4.82 2.63 -2.01
N PHE A 28 -3.67 3.13 -2.44
CA PHE A 28 -2.36 2.77 -1.91
C PHE A 28 -2.12 3.46 -0.57
N TYR A 29 -1.61 2.66 0.37
CA TYR A 29 -1.11 3.11 1.65
C TYR A 29 0.31 2.58 1.82
N TYR A 30 1.18 3.41 2.36
CA TYR A 30 2.51 3.04 2.80
C TYR A 30 2.55 2.99 4.33
N ILE A 31 3.04 1.89 4.88
CA ILE A 31 3.19 1.69 6.31
C ILE A 31 4.68 1.67 6.62
N GLU A 32 5.09 2.53 7.54
CA GLU A 32 6.46 2.57 8.04
C GLU A 32 6.46 2.79 9.55
N LYS A 33 7.01 1.83 10.31
CA LYS A 33 7.16 1.93 11.77
C LYS A 33 5.83 2.21 12.50
N GLY A 34 4.74 1.63 12.00
CA GLY A 34 3.38 1.81 12.54
C GLY A 34 2.70 3.12 12.14
N ARG A 35 3.38 3.99 11.38
CA ARG A 35 2.73 5.15 10.74
C ARG A 35 2.11 4.73 9.43
N ILE A 36 0.96 5.31 9.11
CA ILE A 36 0.21 4.96 7.91
C ILE A 36 -0.01 6.19 7.05
N TYR A 37 0.46 6.08 5.81
CA TYR A 37 0.51 7.17 4.86
C TYR A 37 -0.31 6.81 3.64
N ARG A 38 -1.37 7.57 3.36
CA ARG A 38 -2.15 7.43 2.13
C ARG A 38 -1.53 8.24 1.01
N PHE A 39 -1.44 7.64 -0.17
CA PHE A 39 -0.94 8.29 -1.38
C PHE A 39 -1.87 9.45 -1.80
N GLN A 40 -1.31 10.49 -2.43
CA GLN A 40 -2.15 11.52 -3.06
C GLN A 40 -2.89 10.98 -4.27
N GLN A 41 -4.01 11.60 -4.64
CA GLN A 41 -4.85 11.15 -5.74
C GLN A 41 -4.09 10.94 -7.06
N HIS A 42 -3.22 11.88 -7.46
CA HIS A 42 -2.46 11.76 -8.70
C HIS A 42 -1.49 10.56 -8.68
N ASN A 43 -0.72 10.41 -7.59
CA ASN A 43 0.22 9.28 -7.42
C ASN A 43 -0.52 7.94 -7.28
N ASN A 44 -1.64 7.93 -6.55
CA ASN A 44 -2.50 6.76 -6.41
C ASN A 44 -3.02 6.31 -7.77
N THR A 45 -3.54 7.24 -8.59
CA THR A 45 -4.07 6.93 -9.92
C THR A 45 -2.99 6.32 -10.80
N LYS A 46 -1.78 6.91 -10.80
CA LYS A 46 -0.64 6.37 -11.56
C LYS A 46 -0.29 4.93 -11.15
N LEU A 47 -0.23 4.65 -9.85
CA LEU A 47 0.08 3.29 -9.37
C LEU A 47 -1.06 2.30 -9.60
N MET A 48 -2.32 2.74 -9.54
CA MET A 48 -3.46 1.90 -9.88
C MET A 48 -3.45 1.52 -11.37
N THR A 49 -3.07 2.43 -12.26
CA THR A 49 -2.85 2.11 -13.69
C THR A 49 -1.72 1.09 -13.85
N LEU A 50 -0.61 1.28 -13.13
CA LEU A 50 0.52 0.35 -13.16
C LEU A 50 0.15 -1.06 -12.65
N MET A 51 -0.70 -1.15 -11.62
CA MET A 51 -1.28 -2.42 -11.17
C MET A 51 -2.15 -3.07 -12.24
N GLY A 52 -2.92 -2.27 -12.98
CA GLY A 52 -3.68 -2.75 -14.13
C GLY A 52 -2.79 -3.44 -15.15
N SER A 53 -1.72 -2.75 -15.58
CA SER A 53 -0.71 -3.32 -16.49
C SER A 53 -0.03 -4.57 -15.92
N PHE A 54 0.17 -4.65 -14.61
CA PHE A 54 0.71 -5.86 -13.97
C PHE A 54 -0.26 -7.05 -14.05
N TYR A 55 -1.56 -6.83 -13.81
CA TYR A 55 -2.56 -7.90 -13.92
C TYR A 55 -2.86 -8.31 -15.37
N GLU A 56 -2.58 -7.43 -16.34
CA GLU A 56 -2.68 -7.71 -17.77
C GLU A 56 -1.40 -8.37 -18.34
N ASP A 57 -0.42 -8.69 -17.49
CA ASP A 57 0.87 -9.28 -17.84
C ASP A 57 1.76 -8.39 -18.75
N ASP A 58 1.46 -7.09 -18.87
CA ASP A 58 2.25 -6.13 -19.65
C ASP A 58 3.58 -5.77 -18.97
N ILE A 59 3.61 -5.83 -17.63
CA ILE A 59 4.81 -5.60 -16.82
C ILE A 59 5.00 -6.73 -15.81
N ASN A 60 6.25 -6.98 -15.44
CA ASN A 60 6.58 -7.97 -14.41
C ASN A 60 6.56 -7.37 -12.99
N GLU A 61 6.59 -8.26 -11.98
CA GLU A 61 6.60 -7.88 -10.57
C GLU A 61 7.79 -6.98 -10.21
N GLU A 62 8.97 -7.23 -10.79
CA GLU A 62 10.17 -6.43 -10.53
C GLU A 62 9.97 -4.96 -10.94
N THR A 63 9.37 -4.74 -12.12
CA THR A 63 9.06 -3.40 -12.64
C THR A 63 8.04 -2.69 -11.75
N LEU A 64 6.97 -3.40 -11.36
CA LEU A 64 5.97 -2.88 -10.44
C LEU A 64 6.60 -2.46 -9.10
N MET A 65 7.41 -3.33 -8.51
CA MET A 65 8.09 -3.07 -7.23
C MET A 65 9.06 -1.88 -7.32
N SER A 66 9.80 -1.76 -8.43
CA SER A 66 10.71 -0.65 -8.67
C SER A 66 9.97 0.69 -8.75
N GLU A 67 8.89 0.77 -9.52
CA GLU A 67 8.09 1.99 -9.67
C GLU A 67 7.33 2.35 -8.39
N LEU A 68 6.84 1.35 -7.64
CA LEU A 68 6.22 1.56 -6.34
C LEU A 68 7.21 2.15 -5.34
N LYS A 69 8.43 1.59 -5.24
CA LYS A 69 9.52 2.15 -4.41
C LYS A 69 9.84 3.60 -4.81
N LYS A 70 9.98 3.89 -6.11
CA LYS A 70 10.21 5.27 -6.60
C LYS A 70 9.07 6.21 -6.20
N SER A 71 7.82 5.77 -6.30
CA SER A 71 6.65 6.58 -5.94
C SER A 71 6.58 6.88 -4.44
N ILE A 72 6.97 5.92 -3.59
CA ILE A 72 7.08 6.14 -2.14
C ILE A 72 8.16 7.18 -1.85
N ILE A 73 9.37 6.99 -2.38
CA ILE A 73 10.50 7.90 -2.17
C ILE A 73 10.14 9.32 -2.60
N ASN A 74 9.56 9.49 -3.79
CA ASN A 74 9.13 10.80 -4.27
C ASN A 74 8.12 11.45 -3.32
N GLN A 75 7.11 10.71 -2.85
CA GLN A 75 6.13 11.28 -1.94
C GLN A 75 6.69 11.59 -0.55
N MET A 76 7.65 10.81 -0.05
CA MET A 76 8.37 11.13 1.19
C MET A 76 9.19 12.42 1.01
N GLN A 77 9.90 12.57 -0.11
CA GLN A 77 10.76 13.72 -0.38
C GLN A 77 9.99 15.05 -0.39
N TYR A 78 8.76 15.04 -0.91
CA TYR A 78 7.92 16.24 -1.03
C TYR A 78 6.83 16.34 0.05
N ASP A 79 6.85 15.45 1.05
CA ASP A 79 5.84 15.35 2.11
C ASP A 79 4.40 15.31 1.57
N TRP A 80 4.20 14.54 0.51
CA TRP A 80 2.91 14.47 -0.19
C TRP A 80 1.95 13.47 0.44
N PHE A 81 2.38 12.68 1.42
CA PHE A 81 1.47 11.74 2.05
C PHE A 81 0.37 12.43 2.86
N THR A 82 -0.79 11.79 2.94
CA THR A 82 -1.78 12.11 3.97
C THR A 82 -1.62 11.14 5.12
N ASP A 83 -1.38 11.63 6.33
CA ASP A 83 -1.40 10.81 7.53
C ASP A 83 -2.81 10.22 7.75
N VAL A 84 -2.85 8.93 8.07
CA VAL A 84 -4.11 8.22 8.33
C VAL A 84 -4.05 7.53 9.69
N TRP A 85 -5.12 7.71 10.47
CA TRP A 85 -5.32 7.05 11.74
C TRP A 85 -5.50 5.54 11.55
N LYS A 86 -4.85 4.77 12.42
CA LYS A 86 -4.88 3.31 12.40
C LYS A 86 -6.30 2.76 12.47
N GLU A 87 -7.13 3.34 13.34
CA GLU A 87 -8.52 2.95 13.56
C GLU A 87 -9.34 3.10 12.27
N THR A 88 -9.08 4.16 11.49
CA THR A 88 -9.77 4.42 10.21
C THR A 88 -9.47 3.32 9.20
N ILE A 89 -8.23 2.84 9.16
CA ILE A 89 -7.82 1.78 8.23
C ILE A 89 -8.32 0.42 8.66
N ILE A 90 -8.27 0.10 9.96
CA ILE A 90 -8.83 -1.14 10.49
C ILE A 90 -10.32 -1.22 10.19
N GLU A 91 -11.07 -0.14 10.39
CA GLU A 91 -12.50 -0.09 10.06
C GLU A 91 -12.73 -0.37 8.56
N ARG A 92 -11.97 0.27 7.67
CA ARG A 92 -12.08 0.04 6.22
C ARG A 92 -11.78 -1.40 5.81
N VAL A 93 -10.74 -2.00 6.38
CA VAL A 93 -10.35 -3.38 6.08
C VAL A 93 -11.33 -4.38 6.68
N SER A 94 -11.88 -4.12 7.87
CA SER A 94 -12.85 -5.00 8.53
C SER A 94 -14.14 -5.20 7.73
N ARG A 95 -14.47 -4.22 6.87
CA ARG A 95 -15.62 -4.27 5.95
C ARG A 95 -15.28 -4.90 4.59
N SER A 96 -14.01 -5.24 4.33
CA SER A 96 -13.58 -5.88 3.09
C SER A 96 -13.67 -7.40 3.22
N PRO A 97 -14.45 -8.09 2.35
CA PRO A 97 -14.50 -9.54 2.34
C PRO A 97 -13.28 -10.19 1.65
N TYR A 98 -12.37 -9.38 1.08
CA TYR A 98 -11.25 -9.86 0.28
C TYR A 98 -9.93 -9.84 1.04
N ALA A 99 -9.06 -10.80 0.72
CA ALA A 99 -7.67 -10.80 1.17
C ALA A 99 -6.96 -9.53 0.69
N LEU A 100 -6.08 -9.00 1.55
CA LEU A 100 -5.34 -7.78 1.26
C LEU A 100 -4.05 -8.09 0.51
N GLU A 101 -3.75 -7.31 -0.50
CA GLU A 101 -2.51 -7.41 -1.25
C GLU A 101 -1.46 -6.47 -0.68
N VAL A 102 -0.36 -7.05 -0.23
CA VAL A 102 0.74 -6.35 0.44
C VAL A 102 2.05 -6.51 -0.34
N PHE A 103 2.78 -5.41 -0.43
CA PHE A 103 4.08 -5.27 -1.08
C PHE A 103 5.12 -4.93 -0.02
N PHE A 104 5.95 -5.91 0.35
CA PHE A 104 7.05 -5.73 1.32
C PHE A 104 8.31 -5.20 0.64
N PHE A 105 9.14 -4.43 1.34
CA PHE A 105 10.28 -3.72 0.76
C PHE A 105 11.64 -4.04 1.36
#